data_AF-A0A2W4LKD2-F1
#
_entry.id   AF-A0A2W4LKD2-F1
#
_cell.length_a   1.000
_cell.length_b   1.000
_cell.length_c   1.000
_cell.angle_alpha   90.00
_cell.angle_beta   90.00
_cell.angle_gamma   90.00
#
_symmetry.space_group_name_H-M   'P 1'
#
loop_
_entity.id
_entity.type
_entity.pdbx_description
1 polymer ?
#
loop_
_entity_poly.entity_id
_entity_poly.type
_entity_poly.pdbx_seq_one_letter_code
_entity_poly.pdbx_strand_id
1 'polypeptide(L)'
;MTELPPTAARLPRASRLARRFDRLRVKLFLAIAGTNAVVAAVAYLLFSLSFDRGLMEYVHRNDLARLDTLVAALASDYRREGGWQTAVEDREAWMERVRDALGLPQRDGEPSPMPPREFPLTVDPRLMLFDAERQLLIGRAERAREAVLKPIHVDGATVGYLGYVPHTWLFESIARLASLQQHGSFAAIGVGMLAAALLLGAGLAQWLTRRIRALAGATAALSRGDYDIRLNVSGHDELAQLARDFNRLASTLAATRRARTQWVADIAHELRTPLAVLRGEIEALQDGVRPLSAESLASLAQETARLHRLVDD
;
A
#
# COMPACT_ATOMS: atom_id res chain seq x y z
N MET A 1 16.39 -5.78 -71.64
CA MET A 1 16.76 -4.87 -70.52
C MET A 1 15.57 -3.99 -70.20
N THR A 2 14.65 -4.46 -69.35
CA THR A 2 13.64 -3.65 -68.66
C THR A 2 12.97 -4.48 -67.55
N GLU A 3 12.77 -3.86 -66.39
CA GLU A 3 11.88 -4.22 -65.24
C GLU A 3 12.23 -5.45 -64.38
N LEU A 4 12.05 -5.53 -63.05
CA LEU A 4 11.71 -4.68 -61.90
C LEU A 4 12.06 -5.54 -60.65
N PRO A 5 12.48 -4.99 -59.48
CA PRO A 5 12.75 -5.78 -58.28
C PRO A 5 11.51 -5.85 -57.36
N PRO A 6 11.31 -6.96 -56.63
CA PRO A 6 10.67 -6.88 -55.32
C PRO A 6 11.45 -7.75 -54.31
N THR A 7 11.58 -7.47 -53.02
CA THR A 7 10.84 -6.59 -52.12
C THR A 7 11.69 -6.49 -50.85
N ALA A 8 11.94 -5.28 -50.35
CA ALA A 8 12.35 -5.08 -48.98
C ALA A 8 11.12 -5.25 -48.06
N ALA A 9 11.19 -6.10 -47.02
CA ALA A 9 10.22 -6.02 -45.90
C ALA A 9 10.73 -6.59 -44.57
N ARG A 10 11.32 -5.70 -43.75
CA ARG A 10 10.94 -5.39 -42.35
C ARG A 10 10.82 -6.52 -41.29
N LEU A 11 11.88 -6.65 -40.47
CA LEU A 11 11.97 -6.42 -38.99
C LEU A 11 10.90 -6.99 -37.98
N PRO A 12 11.25 -7.12 -36.68
CA PRO A 12 10.96 -8.26 -35.80
C PRO A 12 9.60 -8.18 -35.07
N ARG A 13 8.86 -9.30 -35.05
CA ARG A 13 7.58 -9.43 -34.33
C ARG A 13 7.71 -9.61 -32.80
N ALA A 14 8.90 -9.89 -32.28
CA ALA A 14 9.12 -10.10 -30.84
C ALA A 14 8.97 -8.83 -29.96
N SER A 15 9.05 -7.63 -30.54
CA SER A 15 9.12 -6.37 -29.75
C SER A 15 7.76 -5.80 -29.28
N ARG A 16 6.63 -6.23 -29.86
CA ARG A 16 5.30 -5.68 -29.50
C ARG A 16 4.70 -6.33 -28.25
N LEU A 17 4.89 -7.64 -28.08
CA LEU A 17 4.44 -8.37 -26.90
C LEU A 17 5.24 -7.93 -25.66
N ALA A 18 6.58 -7.86 -25.77
CA ALA A 18 7.44 -7.34 -24.69
C ALA A 18 7.01 -5.92 -24.23
N ARG A 19 6.76 -5.01 -25.18
CA ARG A 19 6.27 -3.64 -24.88
C ARG A 19 4.89 -3.59 -24.22
N ARG A 20 3.96 -4.51 -24.57
CA ARG A 20 2.65 -4.60 -23.90
C ARG A 20 2.77 -5.09 -22.46
N PHE A 21 3.67 -6.04 -22.19
CA PHE A 21 3.87 -6.59 -20.85
C PHE A 21 4.60 -5.63 -19.91
N ASP A 22 5.54 -4.83 -20.41
CA ASP A 22 6.12 -3.74 -19.62
C ASP A 22 5.07 -2.67 -19.29
N ARG A 23 4.15 -2.37 -20.22
CA ARG A 23 3.00 -1.51 -19.93
C ARG A 23 2.07 -2.08 -18.86
N LEU A 24 1.85 -3.39 -18.79
CA LEU A 24 0.99 -3.99 -17.76
C LEU A 24 1.65 -3.90 -16.37
N ARG A 25 2.96 -4.16 -16.28
CA ARG A 25 3.75 -3.97 -15.05
C ARG A 25 3.62 -2.53 -14.55
N VAL A 26 3.85 -1.56 -15.43
CA VAL A 26 3.74 -0.15 -15.11
C VAL A 26 2.32 0.22 -14.71
N LYS A 27 1.29 -0.29 -15.40
CA LYS A 27 -0.12 -0.02 -15.06
C LYS A 27 -0.52 -0.57 -13.69
N LEU A 28 -0.14 -1.81 -13.36
CA LEU A 28 -0.48 -2.41 -12.07
C LEU A 28 0.27 -1.71 -10.92
N PHE A 29 1.55 -1.40 -11.14
CA PHE A 29 2.34 -0.62 -10.21
C PHE A 29 1.76 0.78 -9.99
N LEU A 30 1.41 1.49 -11.06
CA LEU A 30 0.78 2.82 -10.97
C LEU A 30 -0.59 2.76 -10.31
N ALA A 31 -1.38 1.69 -10.51
CA ALA A 31 -2.66 1.52 -9.83
C ALA A 31 -2.45 1.36 -8.31
N ILE A 32 -1.58 0.43 -7.90
CA ILE A 32 -1.30 0.18 -6.48
C ILE A 32 -0.63 1.38 -5.81
N ALA A 33 0.34 2.00 -6.48
CA ALA A 33 1.03 3.20 -5.99
C ALA A 33 0.07 4.39 -5.90
N GLY A 34 -0.81 4.56 -6.90
CA GLY A 34 -1.83 5.61 -6.91
C GLY A 34 -2.84 5.45 -5.78
N THR A 35 -3.38 4.24 -5.57
CA THR A 35 -4.32 3.99 -4.46
C THR A 35 -3.66 4.26 -3.10
N ASN A 36 -2.41 3.81 -2.90
CA ASN A 36 -1.69 4.08 -1.66
C ASN A 36 -1.37 5.57 -1.46
N ALA A 37 -0.99 6.29 -2.52
CA ALA A 37 -0.74 7.73 -2.46
C ALA A 37 -2.02 8.49 -2.07
N VAL A 38 -3.18 8.09 -2.58
CA VAL A 38 -4.47 8.67 -2.20
C VAL A 38 -4.80 8.39 -0.73
N VAL A 39 -4.62 7.14 -0.26
CA VAL A 39 -4.85 6.80 1.15
C VAL A 39 -3.94 7.61 2.07
N ALA A 40 -2.65 7.75 1.72
CA ALA A 40 -1.71 8.57 2.48
C ALA A 40 -2.10 10.06 2.48
N ALA A 41 -2.52 10.60 1.33
CA ALA A 41 -2.97 11.99 1.22
C ALA A 41 -4.25 12.25 2.04
N VAL A 42 -5.21 11.33 2.00
CA VAL A 42 -6.46 11.42 2.79
C VAL A 42 -6.16 11.31 4.28
N ALA A 43 -5.29 10.38 4.69
CA ALA A 43 -4.88 10.26 6.09
C ALA A 43 -4.18 11.54 6.58
N TYR A 44 -3.28 12.11 5.78
CA TYR A 44 -2.63 13.39 6.07
C TYR A 44 -3.65 14.54 6.19
N LEU A 45 -4.62 14.61 5.28
CA LEU A 45 -5.67 15.64 5.28
C LEU A 45 -6.59 15.53 6.49
N LEU A 46 -7.05 14.32 6.82
CA LEU A 46 -7.87 14.09 8.02
C LEU A 46 -7.12 14.47 9.30
N PHE A 47 -5.81 14.18 9.35
CA PHE A 47 -4.96 14.55 10.47
C PHE A 47 -4.78 16.06 10.60
N SER A 48 -4.48 16.78 9.50
CA SER A 48 -4.32 18.24 9.53
C SER A 48 -5.60 18.94 10.01
N LEU A 49 -6.77 18.38 9.68
CA LEU A 49 -8.05 18.90 10.16
C LEU A 49 -8.35 18.56 11.63
N SER A 50 -7.81 17.46 12.15
CA SER A 50 -8.09 16.95 13.49
C SER A 50 -7.22 17.59 14.58
N PHE A 51 -5.95 17.89 14.29
CA PHE A 51 -5.00 18.36 15.31
C PHE A 51 -5.29 19.79 15.76
N ASP A 52 -5.54 20.69 14.81
CA ASP A 52 -5.75 22.12 15.09
C ASP A 52 -7.00 22.37 15.95
N ARG A 53 -8.04 21.54 15.82
CA ARG A 53 -9.28 21.69 16.60
C ARG A 53 -9.23 21.01 17.96
N GLY A 54 -8.54 19.88 18.09
CA GLY A 54 -8.58 19.03 19.28
C GLY A 54 -7.74 19.56 20.45
N LEU A 55 -6.52 20.02 20.18
CA LEU A 55 -5.58 20.45 21.22
C LEU A 55 -6.00 21.77 21.87
N MET A 56 -6.43 22.74 21.05
CA MET A 56 -6.81 24.08 21.51
C MET A 56 -8.03 24.05 22.44
N GLU A 57 -9.05 23.25 22.08
CA GLU A 57 -10.26 23.08 22.87
C GLU A 57 -9.99 22.34 24.20
N TYR A 58 -9.00 21.43 24.22
CA TYR A 58 -8.64 20.67 25.42
C TYR A 58 -7.90 21.52 26.46
N VAL A 59 -6.85 22.25 26.04
CA VAL A 59 -6.04 23.05 26.97
C VAL A 59 -6.85 24.23 27.49
N HIS A 60 -7.67 24.87 26.64
CA HIS A 60 -8.54 25.96 27.08
C HIS A 60 -9.56 25.54 28.15
N ARG A 61 -10.17 24.34 28.02
CA ARG A 61 -11.08 23.82 29.04
C ARG A 61 -10.38 23.50 30.37
N ASN A 62 -9.17 22.95 30.31
CA ASN A 62 -8.45 22.56 31.51
C ASN A 62 -7.98 23.77 32.34
N ASP A 63 -7.51 24.83 31.69
CA ASP A 63 -7.02 26.02 32.38
C ASP A 63 -8.16 26.88 32.96
N LEU A 64 -9.30 26.95 32.27
CA LEU A 64 -10.49 27.60 32.81
C LEU A 64 -11.02 26.90 34.07
N ALA A 65 -10.97 25.56 34.09
CA ALA A 65 -11.35 24.76 35.26
C ALA A 65 -10.43 25.02 36.47
N ARG A 66 -9.12 25.22 36.25
CA ARG A 66 -8.19 25.63 37.32
C ARG A 66 -8.53 27.01 37.89
N LEU A 67 -8.93 27.96 37.03
CA LEU A 67 -9.41 29.25 37.48
C LEU A 67 -10.73 29.15 38.27
N ASP A 68 -11.63 28.24 37.93
CA ASP A 68 -12.84 27.99 38.72
C ASP A 68 -12.50 27.52 40.13
N THR A 69 -11.53 26.61 40.27
CA THR A 69 -11.04 26.16 41.57
C THR A 69 -10.47 27.33 42.39
N LEU A 70 -9.69 28.21 41.77
CA LEU A 70 -9.16 29.40 42.45
C LEU A 70 -10.27 30.37 42.86
N VAL A 71 -11.25 30.63 41.98
CA VAL A 71 -12.39 31.49 42.32
C VAL A 71 -13.15 30.95 43.51
N ALA A 72 -13.38 29.63 43.57
CA ALA A 72 -14.04 28.98 44.70
C ALA A 72 -13.23 29.11 46.00
N ALA A 73 -11.91 28.96 45.94
CA ALA A 73 -11.01 29.16 47.08
C ALA A 73 -11.06 30.62 47.59
N LEU A 74 -10.98 31.59 46.69
CA LEU A 74 -11.05 33.02 47.04
C LEU A 74 -12.40 33.41 47.64
N ALA A 75 -13.50 32.84 47.14
CA ALA A 75 -14.81 33.02 47.74
C ALA A 75 -14.87 32.47 49.17
N SER A 76 -14.22 31.35 49.44
CA SER A 76 -14.15 30.76 50.78
C SER A 76 -13.31 31.59 51.76
N ASP A 77 -12.20 32.16 51.29
CA ASP A 77 -11.33 33.04 52.07
C ASP A 77 -12.06 34.34 52.43
N TYR A 78 -12.72 34.96 51.45
CA TYR A 78 -13.52 36.17 51.67
C TYR A 78 -14.61 35.95 52.74
N ARG A 79 -15.26 34.78 52.74
CA ARG A 79 -16.25 34.42 53.76
C ARG A 79 -15.63 34.30 55.17
N ARG A 80 -14.41 33.77 55.27
CA ARG A 80 -13.71 33.54 56.55
C ARG A 80 -13.16 34.84 57.13
N GLU A 81 -12.61 35.69 56.28
CA GLU A 81 -11.88 36.91 56.67
C GLU A 81 -12.76 38.17 56.63
N GLY A 82 -13.92 38.10 55.97
CA GLY A 82 -14.88 39.20 55.88
C GLY A 82 -14.47 40.34 54.94
N GLY A 83 -13.44 40.15 54.12
CA GLY A 83 -12.93 41.16 53.20
C GLY A 83 -11.68 40.72 52.43
N TRP A 84 -11.16 41.62 51.60
CA TRP A 84 -9.93 41.37 50.81
C TRP A 84 -8.65 41.87 51.50
N GLN A 85 -8.72 42.44 52.70
CA GLN A 85 -7.58 43.06 53.39
C GLN A 85 -6.40 42.09 53.55
N THR A 86 -6.65 40.88 54.03
CA THR A 86 -5.62 39.87 54.25
C THR A 86 -4.93 39.44 52.95
N ALA A 87 -5.69 39.39 51.85
CA ALA A 87 -5.13 39.10 50.53
C ALA A 87 -4.27 40.26 49.98
N VAL A 88 -4.63 41.51 50.31
CA VAL A 88 -3.90 42.72 49.88
C VAL A 88 -2.64 42.96 50.72
N GLU A 89 -2.68 42.64 52.01
CA GLU A 89 -1.55 42.83 52.94
C GLU A 89 -0.43 41.81 52.71
N ASP A 90 -0.77 40.56 52.40
CA ASP A 90 0.20 39.49 52.16
C ASP A 90 0.28 39.09 50.68
N ARG A 91 1.13 39.80 49.95
CA ARG A 91 1.38 39.54 48.53
C ARG A 91 2.07 38.19 48.28
N GLU A 92 2.85 37.68 49.23
CA GLU A 92 3.49 36.37 49.07
C GLU A 92 2.46 35.25 49.19
N ALA A 93 1.57 35.31 50.18
CA ALA A 93 0.49 34.35 50.34
C ALA A 93 -0.50 34.35 49.16
N TRP A 94 -0.73 35.51 48.51
CA TRP A 94 -1.47 35.57 47.25
C TRP A 94 -0.75 34.79 46.13
N MET A 95 0.56 35.05 45.95
CA MET A 95 1.34 34.41 44.89
C MET A 95 1.47 32.90 45.10
N GLU A 96 1.54 32.44 46.35
CA GLU A 96 1.56 31.01 46.68
C GLU A 96 0.22 30.32 46.40
N ARG A 97 -0.91 30.97 46.73
CA ARG A 97 -2.25 30.47 46.37
C ARG A 97 -2.46 30.38 44.86
N VAL A 98 -2.09 31.42 44.12
CA VAL A 98 -2.18 31.41 42.66
C VAL A 98 -1.32 30.30 42.07
N ARG A 99 -0.12 30.10 42.63
CA ARG A 99 0.80 29.03 42.22
C ARG A 99 0.20 27.65 42.46
N ASP A 100 -0.34 27.41 43.64
CA ASP A 100 -0.96 26.13 44.02
C ASP A 100 -2.18 25.82 43.13
N ALA A 101 -3.08 26.79 42.95
CA ALA A 101 -4.26 26.61 42.10
C ALA A 101 -3.92 26.40 40.61
N LEU A 102 -2.83 27.01 40.12
CA LEU A 102 -2.34 26.77 38.76
C LEU A 102 -1.47 25.49 38.67
N GLY A 103 -1.16 24.82 39.78
CA GLY A 103 -0.32 23.62 39.83
C GLY A 103 1.14 23.87 39.48
N LEU A 104 1.65 25.05 39.82
CA LEU A 104 3.02 25.48 39.56
C LEU A 104 3.98 24.93 40.64
N PRO A 105 5.26 24.63 40.33
CA PRO A 105 6.20 24.03 41.28
C PRO A 105 6.46 24.93 42.50
N GLN A 106 6.59 24.32 43.68
CA GLN A 106 6.90 24.99 44.94
C GLN A 106 8.31 25.60 44.93
N ARG A 107 8.50 26.66 45.73
CA ARG A 107 9.79 27.35 45.86
C ARG A 107 10.67 26.59 46.84
N ASP A 108 11.40 25.59 46.36
CA ASP A 108 12.39 24.87 47.17
C ASP A 108 13.67 25.72 47.28
N GLY A 109 13.61 26.82 48.05
CA GLY A 109 14.78 27.63 48.43
C GLY A 109 15.49 28.43 47.33
N GLU A 110 15.29 28.11 46.03
CA GLU A 110 15.87 28.87 44.93
C GLU A 110 14.87 29.86 44.30
N PRO A 111 15.29 31.11 44.04
CA PRO A 111 14.45 32.11 43.42
C PRO A 111 14.36 31.85 41.91
N SER A 112 13.54 30.90 41.48
CA SER A 112 13.08 30.87 40.09
C SER A 112 11.98 31.93 39.91
N PRO A 113 12.19 33.02 39.14
CA PRO A 113 11.25 34.13 39.07
C PRO A 113 10.00 33.81 38.23
N MET A 114 10.00 32.70 37.47
CA MET A 114 8.90 32.30 36.61
C MET A 114 8.86 30.76 36.51
N PRO A 115 7.67 30.16 36.29
CA PRO A 115 7.63 28.78 35.81
C PRO A 115 8.51 28.63 34.56
N PRO A 116 9.10 27.45 34.32
CA PRO A 116 9.78 27.15 33.05
C PRO A 116 8.91 27.64 31.88
N ARG A 117 9.53 28.20 30.83
CA ARG A 117 8.82 28.63 29.60
C ARG A 117 7.96 27.52 28.95
N GLU A 118 8.14 26.29 29.41
CA GLU A 118 7.48 25.07 28.96
C GLU A 118 6.20 24.71 29.74
N PHE A 119 5.83 25.46 30.79
CA PHE A 119 4.57 25.20 31.50
C PHE A 119 3.37 25.58 30.60
N PRO A 120 2.49 24.64 30.24
CA PRO A 120 1.45 24.86 29.25
C PRO A 120 0.23 25.54 29.90
N LEU A 121 0.36 26.81 30.28
CA LEU A 121 -0.74 27.63 30.74
C LEU A 121 -1.25 28.51 29.60
N THR A 122 -2.55 28.45 29.31
CA THR A 122 -3.26 29.36 28.39
C THR A 122 -3.61 30.69 29.04
N VAL A 123 -3.21 30.88 30.30
CA VAL A 123 -3.49 32.05 31.12
C VAL A 123 -2.20 32.58 31.73
N ASP A 124 -1.99 33.89 31.70
CA ASP A 124 -0.85 34.51 32.39
C ASP A 124 -0.94 34.21 33.90
N PRO A 125 0.08 33.59 34.53
CA PRO A 125 0.07 33.29 35.97
C PRO A 125 0.05 34.55 36.84
N ARG A 126 0.23 35.74 36.26
CA ARG A 126 0.01 37.03 36.92
C ARG A 126 -1.48 37.37 36.97
N LEU A 127 -2.21 36.56 37.72
CA LEU A 127 -3.62 36.82 38.01
C LEU A 127 -3.78 38.13 38.77
N MET A 128 -4.93 38.75 38.57
CA MET A 128 -5.30 40.04 39.14
C MET A 128 -6.54 39.88 40.00
N LEU A 129 -6.64 40.63 41.08
CA LEU A 129 -7.82 40.66 41.93
C LEU A 129 -8.42 42.06 41.90
N PHE A 130 -9.72 42.13 41.75
CA PHE A 130 -10.51 43.35 41.73
C PHE A 130 -11.60 43.29 42.80
N ASP A 131 -11.98 44.43 43.35
CA ASP A 131 -13.15 44.55 44.24
C ASP A 131 -14.48 44.47 43.46
N ALA A 132 -15.60 44.62 44.17
CA ALA A 132 -16.94 44.59 43.58
C ALA A 132 -17.16 45.74 42.57
N GLU A 133 -16.50 46.89 42.79
CA GLU A 133 -16.51 48.09 41.97
C GLU A 133 -15.52 48.03 40.79
N ARG A 134 -14.80 46.90 40.62
CA ARG A 134 -13.78 46.66 39.59
C ARG A 134 -12.54 47.55 39.72
N GLN A 135 -12.23 48.05 40.91
CA GLN A 135 -10.92 48.62 41.22
C GLN A 135 -9.91 47.50 41.43
N LEU A 136 -8.69 47.70 40.92
CA LEU A 136 -7.62 46.72 41.04
C LEU A 136 -7.10 46.70 42.48
N LEU A 137 -7.25 45.56 43.16
CA LEU A 137 -6.70 45.31 44.49
C LEU A 137 -5.29 44.74 44.41
N ILE A 138 -5.10 43.70 43.58
CA ILE A 138 -3.82 42.99 43.43
C ILE A 138 -3.53 42.80 41.95
N GLY A 139 -2.33 43.17 41.49
CA GLY A 139 -1.92 42.96 40.11
C GLY A 139 -1.12 44.10 39.51
N ARG A 140 -1.06 44.16 38.18
CA ARG A 140 -0.41 45.25 37.43
C ARG A 140 -1.47 46.06 36.69
N ALA A 141 -1.57 47.35 37.00
CA ALA A 141 -2.54 48.26 36.38
C ALA A 141 -2.45 48.30 34.85
N GLU A 142 -1.25 48.16 34.29
CA GLU A 142 -1.02 48.12 32.84
C GLU A 142 -1.78 46.98 32.16
N ARG A 143 -1.91 45.82 32.83
CA ARG A 143 -2.60 44.64 32.30
C ARG A 143 -4.07 44.57 32.67
N ALA A 144 -4.52 45.37 33.62
CA ALA A 144 -5.92 45.40 34.05
C ALA A 144 -6.89 45.73 32.91
N ARG A 145 -6.43 46.50 31.90
CA ARG A 145 -7.24 46.85 30.72
C ARG A 145 -7.46 45.69 29.74
N GLU A 146 -6.55 44.73 29.74
CA GLU A 146 -6.57 43.54 28.88
C GLU A 146 -7.12 42.30 29.62
N ALA A 147 -7.45 42.46 30.91
CA ALA A 147 -7.89 41.38 31.76
C ALA A 147 -9.34 40.99 31.44
N VAL A 148 -9.56 39.69 31.25
CA VAL A 148 -10.90 39.10 31.32
C VAL A 148 -11.24 38.92 32.80
N LEU A 149 -12.39 39.46 33.22
CA LEU A 149 -12.83 39.45 34.62
C LEU A 149 -13.78 38.28 34.87
N LYS A 150 -13.39 37.38 35.77
CA LYS A 150 -14.21 36.27 36.25
C LYS A 150 -14.82 36.62 37.60
N PRO A 151 -16.16 36.68 37.73
CA PRO A 151 -16.80 37.14 38.97
C PRO A 151 -16.63 36.13 40.10
N ILE A 152 -16.34 36.63 41.30
CA ILE A 152 -16.26 35.86 42.54
C ILE A 152 -17.57 36.08 43.30
N HIS A 153 -18.34 35.01 43.47
CA HIS A 153 -19.64 35.05 44.14
C HIS A 153 -19.54 34.47 45.55
N VAL A 154 -20.02 35.20 46.54
CA VAL A 154 -20.21 34.72 47.91
C VAL A 154 -21.67 34.97 48.27
N ASP A 155 -22.37 33.90 48.64
CA ASP A 155 -23.76 33.93 49.09
C ASP A 155 -24.72 34.67 48.13
N GLY A 156 -24.45 34.56 46.82
CA GLY A 156 -25.24 35.16 45.75
C GLY A 156 -24.85 36.59 45.36
N ALA A 157 -23.95 37.24 46.10
CA ALA A 157 -23.42 38.56 45.79
C ALA A 157 -22.03 38.47 45.12
N THR A 158 -21.76 39.33 44.14
CA THR A 158 -20.42 39.47 43.56
C THR A 158 -19.56 40.33 44.48
N VAL A 159 -18.57 39.72 45.12
CA VAL A 159 -17.70 40.38 46.10
C VAL A 159 -16.37 40.85 45.49
N GLY A 160 -16.09 40.46 44.25
CA GLY A 160 -14.89 40.84 43.52
C GLY A 160 -14.78 40.13 42.18
N TYR A 161 -13.69 40.38 41.46
CA TYR A 161 -13.39 39.72 40.20
C TYR A 161 -11.95 39.22 40.17
N LEU A 162 -11.76 37.99 39.69
CA LEU A 162 -10.47 37.46 39.32
C LEU A 162 -10.19 37.84 37.85
N GLY A 163 -9.24 38.73 37.63
CA GLY A 163 -8.78 39.10 36.31
C GLY A 163 -7.65 38.20 35.81
N TYR A 164 -7.73 37.81 34.54
CA TYR A 164 -6.68 37.05 33.90
C TYR A 164 -6.50 37.48 32.44
N VAL A 165 -5.27 37.40 31.93
CA VAL A 165 -4.99 37.69 30.52
C VAL A 165 -4.82 36.37 29.77
N PRO A 166 -5.71 36.03 28.83
CA PRO A 166 -5.55 34.84 28.02
C PRO A 166 -4.29 34.96 27.16
N HIS A 167 -3.43 33.96 27.27
CA HIS A 167 -2.12 33.94 26.63
C HIS A 167 -2.23 33.33 25.23
N THR A 168 -3.03 33.95 24.35
CA THR A 168 -3.32 33.42 23.01
C THR A 168 -2.15 33.55 22.02
N TRP A 169 -1.08 34.26 22.37
CA TRP A 169 -0.05 34.70 21.40
C TRP A 169 1.34 34.06 21.56
N LEU A 170 1.61 33.29 22.62
CA LEU A 170 2.95 32.71 22.86
C LEU A 170 3.06 31.22 22.46
N PHE A 171 1.96 30.61 22.04
CA PHE A 171 1.94 29.26 21.46
C PHE A 171 2.46 29.21 20.03
N GLU A 172 2.55 30.33 19.33
CA GLU A 172 3.05 30.32 17.95
C GLU A 172 4.50 29.83 17.88
N SER A 173 5.31 29.98 18.93
CA SER A 173 6.71 29.54 19.00
C SER A 173 6.91 28.14 19.58
N ILE A 174 6.12 27.72 20.58
CA ILE A 174 6.18 26.34 21.14
C ILE A 174 5.50 25.36 20.19
N ALA A 175 4.39 25.74 19.55
CA ALA A 175 3.79 24.97 18.48
C ALA A 175 4.73 24.88 17.27
N ARG A 176 5.54 25.90 16.95
CA ARG A 176 6.55 25.84 15.87
C ARG A 176 7.76 24.93 16.18
N LEU A 177 8.16 24.79 17.45
CA LEU A 177 9.27 23.92 17.84
C LEU A 177 8.82 22.47 18.07
N ALA A 178 7.65 22.28 18.69
CA ALA A 178 7.01 20.96 18.82
C ALA A 178 6.51 20.42 17.47
N SER A 179 6.07 21.27 16.55
CA SER A 179 5.63 20.86 15.20
C SER A 179 6.78 20.34 14.34
N LEU A 180 8.01 20.81 14.51
CA LEU A 180 9.15 20.29 13.73
C LEU A 180 9.50 18.84 14.12
N GLN A 181 9.42 18.48 15.40
CA GLN A 181 9.65 17.11 15.86
C GLN A 181 8.44 16.19 15.56
N GLN A 182 7.22 16.69 15.79
CA GLN A 182 5.99 15.91 15.63
C GLN A 182 5.63 15.71 14.15
N HIS A 183 5.81 16.71 13.27
CA HIS A 183 5.68 16.51 11.83
C HIS A 183 6.76 15.60 11.25
N GLY A 184 7.98 15.60 11.82
CA GLY A 184 9.06 14.71 11.39
C GLY A 184 8.73 13.22 11.57
N SER A 185 8.23 12.83 12.75
CA SER A 185 7.85 11.43 13.02
C SER A 185 6.67 10.96 12.16
N PHE A 186 5.67 11.81 11.92
CA PHE A 186 4.52 11.43 11.09
C PHE A 186 4.82 11.48 9.59
N ALA A 187 5.66 12.40 9.12
CA ALA A 187 6.18 12.38 7.75
C ALA A 187 7.02 11.11 7.51
N ALA A 188 7.81 10.68 8.50
CA ALA A 188 8.55 9.43 8.43
C ALA A 188 7.63 8.20 8.34
N ILE A 189 6.51 8.18 9.07
CA ILE A 189 5.49 7.12 8.92
C ILE A 189 4.86 7.15 7.52
N GLY A 190 4.52 8.33 7.00
CA GLY A 190 3.97 8.48 5.64
C GLY A 190 4.94 8.02 4.55
N VAL A 191 6.21 8.43 4.64
CA VAL A 191 7.29 7.98 3.76
C VAL A 191 7.52 6.48 3.91
N GLY A 192 7.51 5.96 5.13
CA GLY A 192 7.64 4.52 5.42
C GLY A 192 6.51 3.69 4.81
N MET A 193 5.26 4.15 4.92
CA MET A 193 4.10 3.51 4.28
C MET A 193 4.21 3.56 2.75
N LEU A 194 4.61 4.70 2.17
CA LEU A 194 4.80 4.82 0.74
C LEU A 194 5.91 3.87 0.25
N ALA A 195 7.05 3.83 0.93
CA ALA A 195 8.14 2.92 0.62
C ALA A 195 7.72 1.45 0.71
N ALA A 196 7.00 1.07 1.79
CA ALA A 196 6.47 -0.29 1.95
C ALA A 196 5.50 -0.66 0.83
N ALA A 197 4.59 0.24 0.44
CA ALA A 197 3.66 0.02 -0.67
C ALA A 197 4.39 -0.15 -2.01
N LEU A 198 5.41 0.67 -2.28
CA LEU A 198 6.23 0.56 -3.50
C LEU A 198 6.99 -0.77 -3.54
N LEU A 199 7.58 -1.19 -2.42
CA LEU A 199 8.32 -2.45 -2.32
C LEU A 199 7.39 -3.66 -2.50
N LEU A 200 6.25 -3.67 -1.81
CA LEU A 200 5.25 -4.74 -1.93
C LEU A 200 4.66 -4.79 -3.35
N GLY A 201 4.30 -3.64 -3.91
CA GLY A 201 3.78 -3.51 -5.27
C GLY A 201 4.79 -3.99 -6.32
N ALA A 202 6.05 -3.58 -6.20
CA ALA A 202 7.12 -4.04 -7.09
C ALA A 202 7.37 -5.55 -6.96
N GLY A 203 7.41 -6.08 -5.74
CA GLY A 203 7.58 -7.50 -5.47
C GLY A 203 6.47 -8.35 -6.09
N LEU A 204 5.20 -7.97 -5.85
CA LEU A 204 4.04 -8.67 -6.39
C LEU A 204 3.98 -8.59 -7.93
N ALA A 205 4.22 -7.40 -8.50
CA ALA A 205 4.23 -7.22 -9.95
C ALA A 205 5.34 -8.05 -10.63
N GLN A 206 6.53 -8.11 -10.02
CA GLN A 206 7.64 -8.92 -10.51
C GLN A 206 7.32 -10.42 -10.42
N TRP A 207 6.78 -10.88 -9.30
CA TRP A 207 6.36 -12.27 -9.10
C TRP A 207 5.32 -12.71 -10.13
N LEU A 208 4.23 -11.94 -10.26
CA LEU A 208 3.11 -12.26 -11.16
C LEU A 208 3.58 -12.27 -12.63
N THR A 209 4.33 -11.24 -13.03
CA THR A 209 4.79 -11.17 -14.41
C THR A 209 5.79 -12.27 -14.76
N ARG A 210 6.65 -12.68 -13.81
CA ARG A 210 7.59 -13.78 -14.05
C ARG A 210 6.84 -15.08 -14.36
N ARG A 211 5.78 -15.40 -13.60
CA ARG A 211 4.93 -16.57 -13.85
C ARG A 211 4.21 -16.50 -15.19
N ILE A 212 3.61 -15.34 -15.52
CA ILE A 212 2.92 -15.14 -16.79
C ILE A 212 3.88 -15.25 -17.98
N ARG A 213 5.11 -14.69 -17.89
CA ARG A 213 6.12 -14.80 -18.95
C ARG A 213 6.59 -16.24 -19.14
N ALA A 214 6.74 -17.01 -18.07
CA ALA A 214 7.09 -18.42 -18.17
C ALA A 214 6.01 -19.21 -18.94
N LEU A 215 4.74 -19.01 -18.59
CA LEU A 215 3.61 -19.61 -19.31
C LEU A 215 3.57 -19.18 -20.79
N ALA A 216 3.68 -17.89 -21.06
CA ALA A 216 3.69 -17.38 -22.44
C ALA A 216 4.85 -17.95 -23.28
N GLY A 217 6.04 -18.06 -22.67
CA GLY A 217 7.20 -18.69 -23.30
C GLY A 217 6.98 -20.17 -23.58
N ALA A 218 6.41 -20.90 -22.62
CA ALA A 218 6.12 -22.33 -22.79
C ALA A 218 5.08 -22.58 -23.87
N THR A 219 4.00 -21.79 -23.92
CA THR A 219 3.00 -21.86 -24.99
C THR A 219 3.60 -21.54 -26.36
N ALA A 220 4.53 -20.59 -26.44
CA ALA A 220 5.24 -20.28 -27.69
C ALA A 220 6.21 -21.39 -28.12
N ALA A 221 6.80 -22.15 -27.20
CA ALA A 221 7.61 -23.32 -27.53
C ALA A 221 6.73 -24.48 -28.00
N LEU A 222 5.62 -24.74 -27.30
CA LEU A 222 4.64 -25.75 -27.65
C LEU A 222 4.08 -25.55 -29.07
N SER A 223 3.76 -24.30 -29.44
CA SER A 223 3.26 -23.98 -30.78
C SER A 223 4.30 -24.14 -31.89
N ARG A 224 5.60 -24.20 -31.54
CA ARG A 224 6.70 -24.51 -32.47
C ARG A 224 7.01 -26.01 -32.55
N GLY A 225 6.24 -26.85 -31.86
CA GLY A 225 6.37 -28.31 -31.90
C GLY A 225 7.21 -28.90 -30.78
N ASP A 226 7.64 -28.11 -29.79
CA ASP A 226 8.30 -28.63 -28.60
C ASP A 226 7.24 -29.15 -27.61
N TYR A 227 6.89 -30.44 -27.73
CA TYR A 227 5.86 -31.09 -26.92
C TYR A 227 6.38 -31.63 -25.58
N ASP A 228 7.69 -31.58 -25.34
CA ASP A 228 8.30 -32.07 -24.10
C ASP A 228 8.46 -30.97 -23.05
N ILE A 229 8.22 -29.71 -23.42
CA ILE A 229 8.25 -28.59 -22.47
C ILE A 229 7.25 -28.77 -21.33
N ARG A 230 7.71 -28.53 -20.10
CA ARG A 230 6.89 -28.56 -18.88
C ARG A 230 7.08 -27.30 -18.07
N LEU A 231 5.99 -26.81 -17.50
CA LEU A 231 6.01 -25.76 -16.51
C LEU A 231 6.15 -26.34 -15.11
N ASN A 232 6.98 -25.70 -14.28
CA ASN A 232 7.03 -26.01 -12.86
C ASN A 232 5.73 -25.55 -12.18
N VAL A 233 5.04 -26.46 -11.50
CA VAL A 233 3.81 -26.17 -10.77
C VAL A 233 4.17 -25.82 -9.34
N SER A 234 3.87 -24.60 -8.92
CA SER A 234 4.16 -24.16 -7.54
C SER A 234 3.02 -23.33 -6.98
N GLY A 235 2.46 -23.77 -5.86
CA GLY A 235 1.32 -23.14 -5.19
C GLY A 235 -0.01 -23.81 -5.52
N HIS A 236 -1.09 -23.21 -4.99
CA HIS A 236 -2.46 -23.72 -5.06
C HIS A 236 -3.44 -22.71 -5.70
N ASP A 237 -2.90 -21.69 -6.38
CA ASP A 237 -3.66 -20.63 -7.04
C ASP A 237 -4.11 -21.02 -8.46
N GLU A 238 -4.86 -20.14 -9.10
CA GLU A 238 -5.37 -20.29 -10.46
C GLU A 238 -4.23 -20.40 -11.49
N LEU A 239 -3.09 -19.76 -11.23
CA LEU A 239 -1.91 -19.87 -12.08
C LEU A 239 -1.24 -21.24 -11.98
N ALA A 240 -1.19 -21.84 -10.79
CA ALA A 240 -0.74 -23.21 -10.60
C ALA A 240 -1.71 -24.20 -11.29
N GLN A 241 -3.02 -23.94 -11.23
CA GLN A 241 -4.00 -24.72 -11.98
C GLN A 241 -3.77 -24.63 -13.49
N LEU A 242 -3.57 -23.42 -14.02
CA LEU A 242 -3.30 -23.21 -15.44
C LEU A 242 -2.00 -23.87 -15.90
N ALA A 243 -0.96 -23.89 -15.06
CA ALA A 243 0.28 -24.62 -15.34
C ALA A 243 0.07 -26.14 -15.39
N ARG A 244 -0.79 -26.70 -14.51
CA ARG A 244 -1.18 -28.12 -14.57
C ARG A 244 -1.94 -28.44 -15.86
N ASP A 245 -2.88 -27.58 -16.24
CA ASP A 245 -3.66 -27.75 -17.47
C ASP A 245 -2.77 -27.66 -18.72
N PHE A 246 -1.82 -26.74 -18.75
CA PHE A 246 -0.81 -26.66 -19.80
C PHE A 246 0.02 -27.95 -19.91
N ASN A 247 0.52 -28.47 -18.78
CA ASN A 247 1.32 -29.69 -18.78
C ASN A 247 0.51 -30.90 -19.27
N ARG A 248 -0.77 -31.00 -18.90
CA ARG A 248 -1.68 -32.02 -19.44
C ARG A 248 -1.80 -31.90 -20.96
N LEU A 249 -2.11 -30.71 -21.47
CA LEU A 249 -2.20 -30.47 -22.92
C LEU A 249 -0.91 -30.86 -23.65
N ALA A 250 0.25 -30.45 -23.13
CA ALA A 250 1.54 -30.79 -23.72
C ALA A 250 1.78 -32.31 -23.73
N SER A 251 1.43 -33.01 -22.64
CA SER A 251 1.55 -34.47 -22.57
C SER A 251 0.63 -35.21 -23.55
N THR A 252 -0.61 -34.75 -23.71
CA THR A 252 -1.57 -35.30 -24.68
C THR A 252 -1.04 -35.12 -26.09
N LEU A 253 -0.53 -33.93 -26.42
CA LEU A 253 -0.02 -33.65 -27.76
C LEU A 253 1.25 -34.46 -28.07
N ALA A 254 2.15 -34.61 -27.09
CA ALA A 254 3.33 -35.48 -27.22
C ALA A 254 2.94 -36.95 -27.44
N ALA A 255 1.92 -37.44 -26.73
CA ALA A 255 1.41 -38.81 -26.90
C ALA A 255 0.80 -39.01 -28.29
N THR A 256 -0.06 -38.08 -28.75
CA THR A 256 -0.64 -38.11 -30.09
C THR A 256 0.43 -38.09 -31.19
N ARG A 257 1.49 -37.28 -31.01
CA ARG A 257 2.60 -37.24 -31.97
C ARG A 257 3.34 -38.58 -32.02
N ARG A 258 3.64 -39.19 -30.87
CA ARG A 258 4.28 -40.51 -30.81
C ARG A 258 3.43 -41.60 -31.44
N ALA A 259 2.13 -41.63 -31.14
CA ALA A 259 1.19 -42.57 -31.74
C ALA A 259 1.14 -42.43 -33.27
N ARG A 260 1.08 -41.20 -33.79
CA ARG A 260 1.12 -40.94 -35.23
C ARG A 260 2.41 -41.44 -35.88
N THR A 261 3.56 -41.19 -35.27
CA THR A 261 4.86 -41.65 -35.82
C THR A 261 4.95 -43.17 -35.81
N GLN A 262 4.51 -43.80 -34.73
CA GLN A 262 4.49 -45.27 -34.62
C GLN A 262 3.58 -45.87 -35.68
N TRP A 263 2.36 -45.35 -35.82
CA TRP A 263 1.39 -45.81 -36.81
C TRP A 263 1.93 -45.73 -38.25
N VAL A 264 2.63 -44.65 -38.60
CA VAL A 264 3.28 -44.53 -39.92
C VAL A 264 4.39 -45.58 -40.10
N ALA A 265 5.16 -45.86 -39.04
CA ALA A 265 6.20 -46.89 -39.10
C ALA A 265 5.62 -48.30 -39.24
N ASP A 266 4.54 -48.59 -38.53
CA ASP A 266 3.84 -49.87 -38.57
C ASP A 266 3.24 -50.11 -39.96
N ILE A 267 2.52 -49.12 -40.54
CA ILE A 267 2.02 -49.18 -41.92
C ILE A 267 3.17 -49.42 -42.91
N ALA A 268 4.28 -48.68 -42.77
CA ALA A 268 5.42 -48.85 -43.67
C ALA A 268 6.04 -50.25 -43.58
N HIS A 269 6.00 -50.88 -42.40
CA HIS A 269 6.46 -52.26 -42.22
C HIS A 269 5.49 -53.26 -42.85
N GLU A 270 4.19 -53.11 -42.61
CA GLU A 270 3.15 -53.97 -43.16
C GLU A 270 3.10 -53.92 -44.70
N LEU A 271 3.35 -52.75 -45.30
CA LEU A 271 3.42 -52.60 -46.77
C LEU A 271 4.70 -53.15 -47.39
N ARG A 272 5.83 -53.17 -46.65
CA ARG A 272 7.13 -53.63 -47.20
C ARG A 272 7.11 -55.11 -47.57
N THR A 273 6.48 -55.95 -46.75
CA THR A 273 6.42 -57.40 -46.94
C THR A 273 5.73 -57.81 -48.24
N PRO A 274 4.47 -57.41 -48.53
CA PRO A 274 3.80 -57.77 -49.77
C PRO A 274 4.47 -57.14 -51.01
N LEU A 275 5.04 -55.93 -50.87
CA LEU A 275 5.82 -55.33 -51.96
C LEU A 275 7.09 -56.13 -52.28
N ALA A 276 7.77 -56.69 -51.27
CA ALA A 276 8.92 -57.56 -51.48
C ALA A 276 8.52 -58.88 -52.16
N VAL A 277 7.36 -59.45 -51.80
CA VAL A 277 6.82 -60.65 -52.47
C VAL A 277 6.48 -60.37 -53.92
N LEU A 278 5.75 -59.29 -54.22
CA LEU A 278 5.45 -58.87 -55.59
C LEU A 278 6.73 -58.69 -56.41
N ARG A 279 7.74 -58.05 -55.82
CA ARG A 279 9.03 -57.85 -56.48
C ARG A 279 9.73 -59.17 -56.77
N GLY A 280 9.80 -60.09 -55.81
CA GLY A 280 10.43 -61.40 -56.00
C GLY A 280 9.73 -62.25 -57.07
N GLU A 281 8.39 -62.21 -57.13
CA GLU A 281 7.60 -62.87 -58.18
C GLU A 281 7.91 -62.30 -59.57
N ILE A 282 8.07 -60.97 -59.68
CA ILE A 282 8.46 -60.33 -60.94
C ILE A 282 9.90 -60.70 -61.34
N GLU A 283 10.84 -60.68 -60.40
CA GLU A 283 12.24 -61.07 -60.65
C GLU A 283 12.34 -62.54 -61.12
N ALA A 284 11.60 -63.46 -60.48
CA ALA A 284 11.56 -64.87 -60.89
C ALA A 284 10.99 -65.09 -62.31
N LEU A 285 10.04 -64.26 -62.74
CA LEU A 285 9.52 -64.27 -64.11
C LEU A 285 10.54 -63.71 -65.11
N GLN A 286 11.30 -62.68 -64.73
CA GLN A 286 12.33 -62.06 -65.57
C GLN A 286 13.53 -62.97 -65.78
N ASP A 287 13.98 -63.66 -64.73
CA ASP A 287 15.12 -64.58 -64.77
C ASP A 287 14.78 -65.93 -65.44
N GLY A 288 13.52 -66.13 -65.87
CA GLY A 288 13.04 -67.35 -66.51
C GLY A 288 12.88 -68.54 -65.58
N VAL A 289 13.04 -68.34 -64.26
CA VAL A 289 12.83 -69.36 -63.23
C VAL A 289 11.36 -69.77 -63.15
N ARG A 290 10.44 -68.81 -63.34
CA ARG A 290 8.99 -69.06 -63.47
C ARG A 290 8.55 -68.69 -64.90
N PRO A 291 7.78 -69.53 -65.60
CA PRO A 291 7.29 -69.20 -66.94
C PRO A 291 6.23 -68.08 -66.88
N LEU A 292 6.29 -67.18 -67.85
CA LEU A 292 5.28 -66.14 -68.06
C LEU A 292 3.98 -66.79 -68.57
N SER A 293 3.10 -67.16 -67.64
CA SER A 293 1.85 -67.89 -67.91
C SER A 293 0.64 -67.12 -67.36
N ALA A 294 -0.57 -67.53 -67.78
CA ALA A 294 -1.81 -66.99 -67.24
C ALA A 294 -1.91 -67.17 -65.72
N GLU A 295 -1.35 -68.26 -65.18
CA GLU A 295 -1.32 -68.55 -63.75
C GLU A 295 -0.38 -67.58 -62.99
N SER A 296 0.80 -67.30 -63.55
CA SER A 296 1.75 -66.32 -62.97
C SER A 296 1.16 -64.90 -62.96
N LEU A 297 0.47 -64.50 -64.03
CA LEU A 297 -0.23 -63.21 -64.10
C LEU A 297 -1.40 -63.13 -63.11
N ALA A 298 -2.16 -64.22 -62.95
CA ALA A 298 -3.23 -64.30 -61.96
C ALA A 298 -2.68 -64.18 -60.53
N SER A 299 -1.54 -64.81 -60.23
CA SER A 299 -0.85 -64.72 -58.94
C SER A 299 -0.43 -63.28 -58.61
N LEU A 300 0.18 -62.57 -59.57
CA LEU A 300 0.53 -61.15 -59.40
C LEU A 300 -0.71 -60.26 -59.22
N ALA A 301 -1.77 -60.48 -60.01
CA ALA A 301 -3.03 -59.74 -59.89
C ALA A 301 -3.73 -59.98 -58.55
N GLN A 302 -3.63 -61.19 -58.00
CA GLN A 302 -4.17 -61.50 -56.69
C GLN A 302 -3.41 -60.78 -55.57
N GLU A 303 -2.08 -60.69 -55.67
CA GLU A 303 -1.26 -60.00 -54.67
C GLU A 303 -1.43 -58.47 -54.76
N THR A 304 -1.56 -57.89 -55.95
CA THR A 304 -1.93 -56.46 -56.08
C THR A 304 -3.33 -56.17 -55.53
N ALA A 305 -4.31 -57.06 -55.73
CA ALA A 305 -5.64 -56.94 -55.13
C ALA A 305 -5.63 -57.10 -53.60
N ARG A 306 -4.71 -57.89 -53.04
CA ARG A 306 -4.48 -57.98 -51.60
C ARG A 306 -3.89 -56.68 -51.05
N LEU A 307 -2.89 -56.11 -51.71
CA LEU A 307 -2.31 -54.82 -51.35
C LEU A 307 -3.32 -53.67 -51.43
N HIS A 308 -4.18 -53.68 -52.46
CA HIS A 308 -5.22 -52.66 -52.60
C HIS A 308 -6.21 -52.69 -51.42
N ARG A 309 -6.68 -53.88 -51.02
CA ARG A 309 -7.53 -54.04 -49.82
C ARG A 309 -6.87 -53.54 -48.54
N LEU A 310 -5.57 -53.78 -48.38
CA LEU A 310 -4.81 -53.30 -47.20
C LEU A 310 -4.68 -51.77 -47.14
N VAL A 311 -4.76 -51.08 -48.27
CA VAL A 311 -4.70 -49.60 -48.34
C VAL A 311 -6.09 -48.97 -48.20
N ASP A 312 -7.14 -49.68 -48.60
CA ASP A 312 -8.53 -49.21 -48.52
C ASP A 312 -9.16 -49.41 -47.12
N ASP A 313 -8.64 -50.35 -46.33
CA ASP A 313 -8.99 -50.58 -44.92
C ASP A 313 -8.30 -49.58 -43.96
#